data_AF-A0A3D0CRP7-F1
#
_entry.id   AF-A0A3D0CRP7-F1
#
_cell.length_a   1.000
_cell.length_b   1.000
_cell.length_c   1.000
_cell.angle_alpha   90.00
_cell.angle_beta   90.00
_cell.angle_gamma   90.00
#
_symmetry.space_group_name_H-M   'P 1'
#
loop_
_entity.id
_entity.type
_entity.pdbx_description
1 polymer ?
#
loop_
_entity_poly.entity_id
_entity_poly.type
_entity_poly.pdbx_seq_one_letter_code
_entity_poly.pdbx_strand_id
1 'polypeptide(L)' 'KWELEDLCLRYLEPEIYEELANKLAERRHDREAYLDKVVADLRQALVQEEIEAEVSGRPKHLYSIYKKM' A
#
# COMPACT_ATOMS: atom_id res chain seq x y z
N LYS A 1 -7.90 13.59 1.99
CA LYS A 1 -8.44 13.30 0.63
C LYS A 1 -8.73 11.81 0.46
N TRP A 2 -7.73 10.94 0.58
CA TRP A 2 -7.88 9.49 0.41
C TRP A 2 -8.90 8.84 1.35
N GLU A 3 -8.97 9.26 2.61
CA GLU A 3 -9.96 8.74 3.57
C GLU A 3 -11.41 8.99 3.12
N LEU A 4 -11.68 10.17 2.54
CA LEU A 4 -13.01 10.48 2.02
C LEU A 4 -13.33 9.66 0.78
N GLU A 5 -12.35 9.41 -0.08
CA GLU A 5 -12.54 8.60 -1.29
C GLU A 5 -12.82 7.14 -0.96
N ASP A 6 -12.08 6.56 -0.01
CA ASP A 6 -12.33 5.20 0.49
C ASP A 6 -13.68 5.10 1.21
N LEU A 7 -14.07 6.14 1.97
CA LEU A 7 -15.39 6.21 2.61
C LEU A 7 -16.52 6.30 1.59
N CYS A 8 -16.38 7.15 0.56
CA CYS A 8 -17.34 7.24 -0.53
C CYS A 8 -17.46 5.90 -1.26
N LEU A 9 -16.34 5.25 -1.59
CA LEU A 9 -16.36 3.93 -2.23
C LEU A 9 -17.13 2.90 -1.40
N ARG A 10 -16.94 2.90 -0.07
CA ARG A 10 -17.65 2.00 0.83
C ARG A 10 -19.18 2.15 0.77
N TYR A 11 -19.69 3.36 0.57
CA TYR A 11 -21.14 3.61 0.53
C TYR A 11 -21.73 3.59 -0.87
N LEU A 12 -20.97 3.99 -1.90
CA LEU A 12 -21.43 4.02 -3.28
C LEU A 12 -21.34 2.64 -3.94
N GLU A 13 -20.31 1.86 -3.61
CA GLU A 13 -19.99 0.56 -4.22
C GLU A 13 -19.58 -0.46 -3.14
N PRO A 14 -20.49 -0.87 -2.24
CA PRO A 14 -20.16 -1.68 -1.06
C PRO A 14 -19.59 -3.07 -1.41
N GLU A 15 -20.11 -3.71 -2.45
CA GLU A 15 -19.67 -5.05 -2.90
C GLU A 15 -18.22 -5.01 -3.38
N ILE A 16 -17.88 -4.02 -4.21
CA ILE A 16 -16.51 -3.81 -4.71
C ILE A 16 -15.57 -3.46 -3.55
N TYR A 17 -16.02 -2.61 -2.62
CA TYR A 17 -15.24 -2.27 -1.43
C TYR A 17 -14.89 -3.51 -0.62
N GLU A 18 -15.87 -4.37 -0.34
CA GLU A 18 -15.68 -5.60 0.44
C GLU A 18 -14.76 -6.59 -0.28
N GLU A 19 -14.95 -6.80 -1.58
CA GLU A 19 -14.08 -7.65 -2.39
C GLU A 19 -12.62 -7.17 -2.37
N LEU A 20 -12.40 -5.87 -2.57
CA LEU A 20 -11.06 -5.28 -2.54
C LEU A 20 -10.45 -5.34 -1.14
N ALA A 21 -11.23 -5.08 -0.10
CA ALA A 21 -10.76 -5.16 1.28
C ALA A 21 -10.33 -6.59 1.64
N ASN A 22 -11.11 -7.60 1.26
CA ASN A 22 -10.79 -9.01 1.49
C ASN A 22 -9.51 -9.43 0.75
N LYS A 23 -9.41 -9.12 -0.55
CA LYS A 23 -8.19 -9.37 -1.34
C LYS A 23 -6.96 -8.68 -0.76
N LEU A 24 -7.13 -7.46 -0.24
CA LEU A 24 -6.05 -6.71 0.40
C LEU A 24 -5.60 -7.36 1.71
N ALA A 25 -6.55 -7.88 2.50
CA ALA A 25 -6.30 -8.54 3.77
C ALA A 25 -5.60 -9.89 3.58
N GLU A 26 -6.04 -10.70 2.62
CA GLU A 26 -5.43 -12.00 2.28
C GLU A 26 -3.95 -11.87 1.96
N ARG A 27 -3.57 -10.82 1.21
CA ARG A 27 -2.18 -10.59 0.77
C ARG A 27 -1.39 -9.68 1.68
N ARG A 28 -1.92 -9.34 2.87
CA ARG A 28 -1.31 -8.34 3.75
C ARG A 28 0.09 -8.76 4.18
N HIS A 29 0.23 -9.98 4.67
CA HIS A 29 1.48 -10.49 5.21
C HIS A 29 2.57 -10.56 4.14
N ASP A 30 2.26 -11.13 2.97
CA ASP A 30 3.21 -11.23 1.85
C ASP A 30 3.66 -9.86 1.37
N ARG A 31 2.74 -8.89 1.33
CA ARG A 31 3.06 -7.53 0.93
C ARG A 31 3.92 -6.80 1.96
N GLU A 32 3.63 -6.95 3.25
CA GLU A 32 4.43 -6.37 4.34
C GLU A 32 5.86 -6.94 4.29
N ALA A 33 6.01 -8.26 4.20
CA ALA A 33 7.32 -8.89 4.08
C ALA A 33 8.09 -8.44 2.82
N TYR A 34 7.40 -8.31 1.69
CA TYR A 34 8.01 -7.79 0.46
C TYR A 34 8.45 -6.33 0.60
N LEU A 35 7.60 -5.48 1.18
CA LEU A 35 7.92 -4.06 1.40
C LEU A 35 9.12 -3.92 2.35
N ASP A 36 9.16 -4.68 3.43
CA ASP A 36 10.25 -4.64 4.40
C ASP A 36 11.58 -5.04 3.75
N LYS A 37 11.56 -6.08 2.91
CA LYS A 37 12.73 -6.48 2.11
C LYS A 37 13.20 -5.36 1.20
N VAL A 38 12.30 -4.77 0.42
CA VAL A 38 12.64 -3.69 -0.52
C VAL A 38 13.17 -2.45 0.23
N VAL A 39 12.57 -2.10 1.36
CA VAL A 39 13.04 -1.00 2.21
C VAL A 39 14.44 -1.28 2.75
N ALA A 40 14.71 -2.52 3.19
CA ALA A 40 16.04 -2.92 3.65
C ALA A 40 17.08 -2.85 2.54
N ASP A 41 16.77 -3.38 1.36
CA ASP A 41 17.65 -3.36 0.19
C ASP A 41 17.98 -1.91 -0.23
N LEU A 42 16.99 -1.02 -0.25
CA LEU A 42 17.17 0.40 -0.57
C LEU A 42 18.00 1.12 0.49
N ARG A 43 17.74 0.87 1.78
CA ARG A 43 18.52 1.47 2.87
C ARG A 43 19.99 1.05 2.78
N GLN A 44 20.26 -0.22 2.49
CA GLN A 44 21.63 -0.71 2.32
C GLN A 44 22.33 -0.01 1.16
N ALA A 45 21.66 0.16 0.01
CA ALA A 45 22.21 0.87 -1.14
C ALA A 45 22.49 2.35 -0.83
N LEU A 46 21.59 3.03 -0.12
CA LEU A 46 21.78 4.43 0.27
C LEU A 46 22.98 4.61 1.21
N VAL A 47 23.17 3.69 2.16
CA VAL A 47 24.31 3.72 3.08
C VAL A 47 25.63 3.51 2.34
N GLN A 48 25.66 2.63 1.32
CA GLN A 48 26.87 2.40 0.50
C GLN A 48 27.31 3.64 -0.28
N GLU A 49 26.35 4.48 -0.68
CA GLU A 49 26.58 5.72 -1.43
C GLU A 49 26.71 6.95 -0.52
N GLU A 50 26.77 6.76 0.81
CA GLU A 50 26.83 7.84 1.81
C GLU A 50 25.67 8.85 1.71
N ILE A 51 24.48 8.39 1.27
CA ILE A 51 23.28 9.21 1.13
C ILE A 51 22.40 9.07 2.37
N GLU A 52 22.20 10.18 3.08
CA GLU A 52 21.26 10.26 4.20
C GLU A 52 19.82 10.49 3.68
N ALA A 53 18.98 9.46 3.74
CA ALA A 53 17.58 9.54 3.33
C ALA A 53 16.68 8.59 4.14
N GLU A 54 15.40 8.97 4.26
CA GLU A 54 14.37 8.15 4.89
C GLU A 54 13.62 7.31 3.84
N VAL A 55 13.51 6.00 4.08
CA VAL A 55 12.76 5.08 3.23
C VAL A 55 11.63 4.46 4.06
N SER A 56 10.40 4.60 3.57
CA SER A 56 9.19 4.02 4.17
C SER A 56 8.30 3.36 3.11
N GLY A 57 7.65 2.26 3.50
CA GLY A 57 6.64 1.60 2.67
C GLY A 57 5.29 2.30 2.79
N ARG A 58 4.69 2.72 1.66
CA ARG A 58 3.35 3.31 1.63
C ARG A 58 2.35 2.37 0.95
N PRO A 59 1.42 1.74 1.68
CA PRO A 59 0.35 0.95 1.06
C PRO A 59 -0.59 1.85 0.25
N LYS A 60 -1.19 1.30 -0.80
CA LYS A 60 -2.24 1.99 -1.57
C LYS A 60 -3.59 1.90 -0.85
N HIS A 61 -4.39 2.95 -1.01
CA HIS A 61 -5.76 3.05 -0.52
C HIS A 61 -6.73 2.35 -1.47
N LEU A 62 -7.89 1.91 -0.97
CA LEU A 62 -8.82 1.05 -1.71
C LEU A 62 -9.33 1.73 -2.97
N TYR A 63 -9.68 3.00 -2.90
CA TYR A 63 -10.14 3.77 -4.05
C TYR A 63 -9.05 3.93 -5.13
N SER A 64 -7.78 4.05 -4.73
CA SER A 64 -6.67 4.10 -5.69
C SER A 64 -6.40 2.76 -6.37
N ILE A 65 -6.78 1.66 -5.73
CA ILE A 65 -6.73 0.31 -6.33
C ILE A 65 -7.90 0.17 -7.30
N TYR A 66 -9.12 0.52 -6.86
CA TYR A 66 -10.33 0.53 -7.67
C TYR A 66 -10.14 1.33 -8.97
N LYS A 67 -9.62 2.56 -8.88
CA LYS A 67 -9.39 3.43 -10.05
C LYS A 67 -8.39 2.86 -11.08
N LYS A 68 -7.57 1.89 -10.70
CA LYS A 68 -6.57 1.26 -11.58
C LYS A 68 -7.06 -0.03 -12.23
N MET A 69 -8.21 -0.56 -11.80
CA MET A 69 -8.94 -1.62 -12.49
C MET A 69 -9.63 -1.05 -13.73
#